data_AF-A0AAW2LDP8-F1
#
_entry.id   AF-A0AAW2LDP8-F1
#
_cell.length_a   1.000
_cell.length_b   1.000
_cell.length_c   1.000
_cell.angle_alpha   90.00
_cell.angle_beta   90.00
_cell.angle_gamma   90.00
#
_symmetry.space_group_name_H-M   'P 1'
#
loop_
_entity.id
_entity.type
_entity.pdbx_description
1 polymer ?
#
loop_
_entity_poly.entity_id
_entity_poly.type
_entity_poly.pdbx_seq_one_letter_code
_entity_poly.pdbx_strand_id
1 'polypeptide(L)'
;MLYWKDDVDLEYYKFCRDVRYKPTRKRDSYHKKSPYAVLRYLPFSPCLQRLYTLRATMEHMTWHATHLTEEGSICHPSDAEAWRRFDQMYLNFAEEPCNVMFNRAFV
;
A
#
# COMPACT_ATOMS: atom_id res chain seq x y z
N MET A 1 -11.94 3.38 7.33
CA MET A 1 -11.61 2.41 8.39
C MET A 1 -11.79 1.00 7.84
N LEU A 2 -10.84 0.09 8.10
CA LEU A 2 -10.97 -1.32 7.72
C LEU A 2 -11.87 -2.02 8.75
N TYR A 3 -12.97 -2.59 8.30
CA TYR A 3 -13.87 -3.37 9.15
C TYR A 3 -13.52 -4.84 8.99
N TRP A 4 -12.60 -5.33 9.84
CA TRP A 4 -12.06 -6.68 9.81
C TRP A 4 -11.91 -7.21 11.24
N LYS A 5 -12.02 -8.55 11.41
CA LYS A 5 -12.04 -9.24 12.71
C LYS A 5 -13.10 -8.66 13.65
N ASP A 6 -12.69 -8.08 14.77
CA ASP A 6 -13.56 -7.61 15.85
C ASP A 6 -14.50 -6.47 15.41
N ASP A 7 -14.15 -5.81 14.30
CA ASP A 7 -14.89 -4.66 13.79
C ASP A 7 -15.94 -5.02 12.74
N VAL A 8 -16.07 -6.28 12.34
CA VAL A 8 -16.92 -6.69 11.21
C VAL A 8 -18.37 -6.24 11.40
N ASP A 9 -18.90 -6.40 12.61
CA ASP A 9 -20.31 -6.18 12.95
C ASP A 9 -20.63 -4.74 13.39
N LEU A 10 -19.65 -3.82 13.36
CA LEU A 10 -19.89 -2.42 13.71
C LEU A 10 -20.83 -1.75 12.69
N GLU A 11 -21.98 -1.27 13.17
CA GLU A 11 -22.95 -0.53 12.36
C GLU A 11 -22.66 0.98 12.29
N TYR A 12 -21.73 1.46 13.12
CA TYR A 12 -21.32 2.85 13.20
C TYR A 12 -19.81 3.00 13.01
N TYR A 13 -19.36 4.17 12.53
CA TYR A 13 -17.94 4.50 12.46
C TYR A 13 -17.34 4.67 13.87
N LYS A 14 -16.19 4.04 14.16
CA LYS A 14 -15.57 4.10 15.51
C LYS A 14 -15.28 5.52 15.99
N PHE A 15 -14.83 6.40 15.09
CA PHE A 15 -14.33 7.72 15.45
C PHE A 15 -15.44 8.77 15.49
N CYS A 16 -16.25 8.89 14.43
CA CYS A 16 -17.30 9.90 14.34
C CYS A 16 -18.70 9.41 14.76
N ARG A 17 -18.88 8.10 14.97
CA ARG A 17 -20.17 7.47 15.32
C ARG A 17 -21.29 7.67 14.30
N ASP A 18 -20.96 8.11 13.09
CA ASP A 18 -21.93 8.17 11.99
C ASP A 18 -22.37 6.78 11.54
N VAL A 19 -23.53 6.71 10.89
CA VAL A 19 -24.11 5.47 10.37
C VAL A 19 -23.24 4.93 9.23
N ARG A 20 -22.87 3.65 9.31
CA ARG A 20 -22.01 3.01 8.29
C ARG A 20 -22.75 2.75 6.98
N TYR A 21 -24.04 2.42 7.04
CA TYR A 21 -24.83 1.93 5.90
C TYR A 21 -25.83 2.94 5.39
N LYS A 22 -26.01 2.98 4.06
CA LYS A 22 -27.05 3.78 3.42
C LYS A 22 -28.44 3.24 3.80
N PRO A 23 -29.44 4.12 3.99
CA PRO A 23 -30.80 3.68 4.30
C PRO A 23 -31.36 2.88 3.12
N THR A 24 -31.72 1.62 3.37
CA THR A 24 -32.35 0.75 2.37
C THR A 24 -33.85 1.03 2.31
N ARG A 25 -34.39 1.31 1.12
CA ARG A 25 -35.79 1.72 0.93
C ARG A 25 -36.84 0.60 1.05
N LYS A 26 -36.46 -0.66 1.27
CA LYS A 26 -37.41 -1.79 1.40
C LYS A 26 -36.97 -2.80 2.45
N ARG A 27 -37.97 -3.38 3.14
CA ARG A 27 -37.88 -4.50 4.10
C ARG A 27 -37.56 -5.82 3.40
N ASP A 28 -36.68 -5.80 2.40
CA ASP A 28 -36.25 -7.01 1.72
C ASP A 28 -35.04 -7.52 2.49
N SER A 29 -35.30 -8.44 3.41
CA SER A 29 -34.29 -9.16 4.23
C SER A 29 -33.20 -9.85 3.41
N TYR A 30 -33.35 -9.89 2.09
CA TYR A 30 -32.44 -10.49 1.12
C TYR A 30 -31.40 -9.54 0.53
N HIS A 31 -31.49 -8.23 0.75
CA HIS A 31 -30.51 -7.28 0.21
C HIS A 31 -29.41 -6.90 1.20
N LYS A 32 -28.16 -7.18 0.82
CA LYS A 32 -26.95 -6.87 1.60
C LYS A 32 -26.83 -5.35 1.80
N LYS A 33 -26.66 -4.91 3.06
CA LYS A 33 -26.50 -3.49 3.42
C LYS A 33 -25.31 -2.88 2.66
N SER A 34 -25.51 -1.70 2.06
CA SER A 34 -24.47 -0.99 1.29
C SER A 34 -23.84 0.13 2.14
N PRO A 35 -22.55 0.06 2.47
CA PRO A 35 -21.88 1.09 3.27
C PRO A 35 -21.65 2.40 2.51
N TYR A 36 -21.57 3.53 3.22
CA TYR A 36 -21.24 4.84 2.63
C TYR A 36 -19.81 4.89 2.09
N ALA A 37 -18.86 4.35 2.85
CA ALA A 37 -17.45 4.25 2.47
C ALA A 37 -16.90 2.86 2.77
N VAL A 38 -16.14 2.30 1.84
CA VAL A 38 -15.47 0.99 1.99
C VAL A 38 -13.97 1.19 1.88
N LEU A 39 -13.25 0.84 2.94
CA LEU A 39 -11.80 0.62 2.84
C LEU A 39 -11.57 -0.84 2.46
N ARG A 40 -10.80 -1.10 1.39
CA ARG A 40 -10.43 -2.46 0.98
C ARG A 40 -8.97 -2.71 1.37
N TYR A 41 -8.70 -3.85 2.00
CA TYR A 41 -7.34 -4.32 2.21
C TYR A 41 -6.84 -4.99 0.93
N LEU A 42 -5.73 -4.51 0.39
CA LEU A 42 -5.03 -5.17 -0.72
C LEU A 42 -3.92 -6.03 -0.10
N PRO A 43 -3.96 -7.37 -0.25
CA PRO A 43 -2.88 -8.21 0.25
C PRO A 43 -1.61 -7.88 -0.52
N PHE A 44 -0.68 -7.26 0.18
CA PHE A 44 0.43 -6.58 -0.45
C PHE A 44 1.52 -7.57 -0.93
N SER A 45 1.87 -8.56 -0.12
CA SER A 45 2.92 -9.53 -0.44
C SER A 45 2.63 -10.36 -1.70
N PRO A 46 1.42 -10.92 -1.91
CA PRO A 46 1.11 -11.66 -3.14
C PRO A 46 1.13 -10.78 -4.40
N CYS A 47 0.76 -9.50 -4.26
CA CYS A 47 0.84 -8.55 -5.36
C CYS A 47 2.30 -8.30 -5.76
N LEU A 48 3.19 -8.08 -4.79
CA LEU A 48 4.62 -7.94 -5.06
C LEU A 48 5.22 -9.19 -5.71
N GLN A 49 4.94 -10.37 -5.17
CA GLN A 49 5.47 -11.63 -5.72
C GLN A 49 5.14 -11.77 -7.21
N ARG A 50 3.90 -11.45 -7.59
CA ARG A 50 3.48 -11.46 -9.00
C ARG A 50 4.24 -10.44 -9.85
N LEU A 51 4.46 -9.24 -9.34
CA LEU A 51 5.21 -8.20 -10.06
C LEU A 51 6.69 -8.57 -10.25
N TYR A 52 7.30 -9.23 -9.27
CA TYR A 52 8.66 -9.75 -9.39
C TYR A 52 8.76 -10.98 -10.31
N THR A 53 7.70 -11.79 -10.42
CA THR A 53 7.69 -12.96 -11.30
C THR A 53 7.65 -12.57 -12.79
N LEU A 54 7.01 -11.44 -13.11
CA LEU A 54 6.91 -10.96 -14.48
C LEU A 54 8.18 -10.21 -14.89
N ARG A 55 8.92 -10.76 -15.87
CA ARG A 55 10.19 -10.19 -16.36
C ARG A 55 10.06 -8.72 -16.78
N ALA A 56 8.96 -8.36 -17.44
CA ALA A 56 8.72 -7.01 -17.91
C ALA A 56 8.64 -5.97 -16.77
N THR A 57 8.15 -6.37 -15.58
CA THR A 57 8.05 -5.48 -14.43
C THR A 57 9.24 -5.62 -13.48
N MET A 58 9.92 -6.77 -13.48
CA MET A 58 11.09 -7.04 -12.66
C MET A 58 12.20 -6.00 -12.90
N GLU A 59 12.52 -5.69 -14.16
CA GLU A 59 13.58 -4.73 -14.52
C GLU A 59 13.30 -3.33 -13.94
N HIS A 60 12.03 -2.91 -13.96
CA HIS A 60 11.62 -1.63 -13.36
C HIS A 60 11.64 -1.67 -11.83
N MET A 61 11.32 -2.82 -11.23
CA MET A 61 11.32 -2.98 -9.77
C MET A 61 12.73 -3.00 -9.19
N THR A 62 13.70 -3.61 -9.86
CA THR A 62 15.10 -3.68 -9.43
C THR A 62 15.95 -2.51 -9.97
N TRP A 63 15.33 -1.58 -10.71
CA TRP A 63 16.04 -0.45 -11.29
C TRP A 63 16.77 0.38 -10.24
N HIS A 64 16.15 0.60 -9.08
CA HIS A 64 16.72 1.35 -7.96
C HIS A 64 18.04 0.80 -7.41
N ALA A 65 18.36 -0.47 -7.66
CA ALA A 65 19.60 -1.13 -7.24
C ALA A 65 20.63 -1.24 -8.38
N THR A 66 20.22 -1.05 -9.63
CA THR A 66 21.05 -1.26 -10.82
C THR A 66 21.39 0.03 -11.55
N HIS A 67 20.65 1.11 -11.28
CA HIS A 67 20.90 2.40 -11.92
C HIS A 67 22.13 3.08 -11.31
N LEU A 68 22.87 3.78 -12.17
CA LEU A 68 23.96 4.65 -11.76
C LEU A 68 23.41 6.06 -11.68
N THR A 69 23.42 6.63 -10.48
CA THR A 69 23.02 8.02 -10.26
C THR A 69 24.22 8.93 -10.55
N GLU A 70 24.07 9.88 -11.48
CA GLU A 70 25.07 10.93 -11.69
C GLU A 70 25.14 11.84 -10.45
N GLU A 71 26.36 12.22 -10.04
CA GLU A 71 26.54 13.10 -8.88
C GLU A 71 25.84 14.45 -9.10
N GLY A 72 24.84 14.73 -8.25
CA GLY A 72 24.10 15.99 -8.25
C GLY A 72 22.70 15.93 -8.89
N SER A 73 22.29 14.79 -9.45
CA SER A 73 20.93 14.59 -9.96
C SER A 73 20.16 13.54 -9.15
N ILE A 74 18.85 13.75 -8.98
CA ILE A 74 17.93 12.78 -8.39
C ILE A 74 17.12 12.19 -9.55
N CYS A 75 17.52 11.02 -10.03
CA CYS A 75 16.85 10.31 -11.12
C CYS A 75 15.71 9.42 -10.60
N HIS A 76 15.80 9.01 -9.33
CA HIS A 76 14.80 8.22 -8.62
C HIS A 76 14.54 8.80 -7.23
N PRO A 77 13.32 8.62 -6.67
CA PRO A 77 13.09 8.90 -5.26
C PRO A 77 14.07 8.18 -4.32
N SER A 78 14.63 7.01 -4.67
CA SER A 78 15.65 6.30 -3.86
C SER A 78 16.99 7.03 -3.79
N ASP A 79 17.27 7.97 -4.70
CA ASP A 79 18.50 8.77 -4.64
C ASP A 79 18.43 9.85 -3.54
N ALA A 80 17.25 10.09 -2.95
CA ALA A 80 17.08 11.08 -1.93
C ALA A 80 17.90 10.74 -0.66
N GLU A 81 18.39 11.78 0.01
CA GLU A 81 19.27 11.66 1.17
C GLU A 81 18.66 10.81 2.31
N ALA A 82 17.34 10.87 2.47
CA ALA A 82 16.62 10.05 3.44
C ALA A 82 16.80 8.55 3.20
N TRP A 83 16.83 8.12 1.93
CA TRP A 83 17.00 6.72 1.56
C TRP A 83 18.46 6.28 1.67
N ARG A 84 19.40 7.12 1.26
CA ARG A 84 20.83 6.86 1.49
C ARG A 84 21.13 6.61 2.97
N ARG A 85 20.52 7.40 3.88
CA ARG A 85 20.65 7.19 5.33
C ARG A 85 20.00 5.87 5.79
N PHE A 86 18.86 5.51 5.22
CA PHE A 86 18.17 4.25 5.55
C PHE A 86 18.99 3.03 5.12
N ASP A 87 19.50 3.03 3.89
CA ASP A 87 20.32 1.94 3.35
C ASP A 87 21.62 1.76 4.13
N GLN A 88 22.23 2.86 4.59
CA GLN A 88 23.40 2.83 5.48
C GLN A 88 23.08 2.23 6.85
N MET A 89 21.87 2.41 7.36
CA MET A 89 21.44 1.87 8.65
C MET A 89 21.03 0.40 8.56
N TYR A 90 20.46 -0.01 7.42
CA TYR A 90 19.91 -1.34 7.20
C TYR A 90 20.57 -2.01 5.99
N LEU A 91 21.86 -2.34 6.11
CA LEU A 91 22.66 -2.95 5.04
C LEU A 91 22.00 -4.21 4.45
N ASN A 92 21.50 -5.10 5.32
CA ASN A 92 20.82 -6.33 4.91
C ASN A 92 19.56 -6.05 4.04
N PHE A 93 18.92 -4.90 4.25
CA PHE A 93 17.78 -4.48 3.45
C PHE A 93 18.22 -3.90 2.10
N ALA A 94 19.28 -3.10 2.11
CA ALA A 94 19.86 -2.50 0.91
C ALA A 94 20.48 -3.53 -0.04
N GLU A 95 20.99 -4.65 0.48
CA GLU A 95 21.56 -5.74 -0.30
C GLU A 95 20.53 -6.55 -1.10
N GLU A 96 19.25 -6.54 -0.69
CA GLU A 96 18.20 -7.32 -1.34
C GLU A 96 17.45 -6.46 -2.38
N PRO A 97 17.70 -6.64 -3.69
CA PRO A 97 17.13 -5.79 -4.75
C PRO A 97 15.61 -6.00 -4.92
N CYS A 98 15.04 -7.06 -4.32
CA CYS A 98 13.60 -7.30 -4.35
C CYS A 98 12.84 -6.57 -3.23
N ASN A 99 13.53 -5.76 -2.41
CA ASN A 99 12.89 -4.93 -1.42
C ASN A 99 12.26 -3.70 -2.08
N VAL A 100 10.96 -3.49 -1.84
CA VAL A 100 10.22 -2.34 -2.39
C VAL A 100 10.09 -1.26 -1.32
N MET A 101 10.54 -0.05 -1.67
CA MET A 101 10.37 1.14 -0.85
C MET A 101 9.06 1.84 -1.20
N PHE A 102 8.10 1.84 -0.27
CA PHE A 102 6.88 2.65 -0.39
C PHE A 102 7.16 4.03 0.17
N ASN A 103 7.45 4.99 -0.71
CA ASN A 103 7.39 6.37 -0.32
C ASN A 103 5.93 6.75 -0.13
N ARG A 104 5.56 7.25 1.05
CA ARG A 104 4.24 7.83 1.28
C ARG A 104 4.22 9.18 0.57
N ALA A 105 3.84 9.19 -0.71
CA ALA A 105 3.47 10.42 -1.39
C ALA A 105 2.18 10.93 -0.73
N PHE A 106 2.33 11.74 0.30
CA PHE A 106 1.29 12.68 0.68
C PHE A 106 1.40 13.86 -0.27
N VAL A 107 0.48 13.90 -1.23
CA VAL A 107 -0.02 15.15 -1.81
C VAL A 107 -1.47 15.27 -1.40
#